data_AF-A0A520Q661-F1
#
_entry.id   AF-A0A520Q661-F1
#
_cell.length_a   1.000
_cell.length_b   1.000
_cell.length_c   1.000
_cell.angle_alpha   90.00
_cell.angle_beta   90.00
_cell.angle_gamma   90.00
#
_symmetry.space_group_name_H-M   'P 1'
#
loop_
_entity.id
_entity.type
_entity.pdbx_description
1 polymer ?
#
loop_
_entity_poly.entity_id
_entity_poly.type
_entity_poly.pdbx_seq_one_letter_code
_entity_poly.pdbx_strand_id
1 'polypeptide(L)'
;MRSIARTLLVLVASLLLVILLAEEADAQRRRRRRRRQPPPAAQVEEPPVEETEEPAEDGEEVAPPATPIEGEEMDAPPVEETPPEPSEQPTEAFDPGPAPPDVTPIRADYVSLMDDLVQARMRVHALGAELFRTRITVDLQDRTGDNVTLSRLTVHLDGAPIFRSDGPLEHGAQGQNLFSGALAPGPHVLTLELEQRAREDDAYRYEVRESYRFMVARERLSEVTLILEDGSDMARSFPSGGEGRYDVRTRMRVATRALPAGAPAASGPAPASEE
;
A
#
# COMPACT_ATOMS: atom_id res chain seq x y z
N MET A 1 -24.53 -33.31 -52.50
CA MET A 1 -23.05 -33.38 -52.64
C MET A 1 -22.35 -32.01 -52.67
N ARG A 2 -22.91 -30.96 -53.30
CA ARG A 2 -22.25 -29.63 -53.38
C ARG A 2 -22.18 -28.84 -52.05
N SER A 3 -23.07 -29.06 -51.08
CA SER A 3 -23.03 -28.36 -49.79
C SER A 3 -21.98 -28.92 -48.83
N ILE A 4 -21.78 -30.24 -48.82
CA ILE A 4 -20.78 -30.94 -47.99
C ILE A 4 -19.36 -30.54 -48.41
N ALA A 5 -19.12 -30.35 -49.71
CA ALA A 5 -17.83 -29.88 -50.22
C ALA A 5 -17.49 -28.45 -49.77
N ARG A 6 -18.50 -27.59 -49.57
CA ARG A 6 -18.31 -26.21 -49.12
C ARG A 6 -18.05 -26.12 -47.62
N THR A 7 -18.76 -26.91 -46.81
CA THR A 7 -18.51 -26.94 -45.36
C THR A 7 -17.15 -27.53 -45.02
N LEU A 8 -16.71 -28.56 -45.75
CA LEU A 8 -15.39 -29.15 -45.56
C LEU A 8 -14.25 -28.19 -45.94
N LEU A 9 -14.44 -27.38 -46.99
CA LEU A 9 -13.46 -26.39 -47.43
C LEU A 9 -13.31 -25.23 -46.42
N VAL A 10 -14.40 -24.79 -45.78
CA VAL A 10 -14.36 -23.76 -44.73
C VAL A 10 -13.67 -24.28 -43.48
N LEU A 11 -13.87 -25.55 -43.12
CA LEU A 11 -13.24 -26.18 -41.96
C LEU A 11 -11.74 -26.40 -42.16
N VAL A 12 -11.32 -26.76 -43.38
CA VAL A 12 -9.89 -26.85 -43.73
C VAL A 12 -9.23 -25.47 -43.75
N ALA A 13 -9.93 -24.45 -44.26
CA ALA A 13 -9.42 -23.07 -44.27
C ALA A 13 -9.29 -22.49 -42.85
N SER A 14 -10.23 -22.77 -41.94
CA SER A 14 -10.14 -22.31 -40.56
C SER A 14 -9.03 -23.03 -39.78
N LEU A 15 -8.83 -24.33 -40.02
CA LEU A 15 -7.73 -25.09 -39.42
C LEU A 15 -6.35 -24.59 -39.88
N LEU A 16 -6.21 -24.27 -41.17
CA LEU A 16 -4.98 -23.68 -41.72
C LEU A 16 -4.68 -22.29 -41.14
N LEU A 17 -5.71 -21.47 -40.92
CA LEU A 17 -5.55 -20.14 -40.30
C LEU A 17 -5.04 -20.23 -38.85
N VAL A 18 -5.51 -21.22 -38.07
CA VAL A 18 -5.07 -21.43 -36.69
C VAL A 18 -3.61 -21.88 -36.62
N ILE A 19 -3.17 -22.72 -37.56
CA ILE A 19 -1.78 -23.20 -37.61
C ILE A 19 -0.82 -22.05 -37.97
N LEU A 20 -1.20 -21.16 -38.90
CA LEU A 20 -0.37 -20.01 -39.27
C LEU A 20 -0.23 -18.98 -38.14
N LEU A 21 -1.26 -18.77 -37.32
CA LEU A 21 -1.18 -17.88 -36.16
C LEU A 21 -0.36 -18.46 -34.99
N ALA A 22 -0.23 -19.79 -34.91
CA ALA A 22 0.59 -20.44 -33.89
C ALA A 22 2.10 -20.29 -34.14
N GLU A 23 2.54 -20.23 -35.40
CA GLU A 23 3.96 -20.02 -35.75
C GLU A 23 4.46 -18.61 -35.40
N GLU A 24 3.62 -17.58 -35.53
CA GLU A 24 3.99 -16.20 -35.18
C GLU A 24 4.16 -16.01 -33.66
N ALA A 25 3.39 -16.73 -32.85
CA ALA A 25 3.51 -16.70 -31.39
C ALA A 25 4.84 -17.32 -30.90
N ASP A 26 5.32 -18.38 -31.56
CA ASP A 26 6.57 -19.06 -31.18
C ASP A 26 7.81 -18.30 -31.68
N ALA A 27 7.73 -17.63 -32.83
CA ALA A 27 8.78 -16.75 -33.35
C ALA A 27 9.05 -15.54 -32.43
N GLN A 28 8.01 -14.97 -31.81
CA GLN A 28 8.15 -13.87 -30.85
C GLN A 28 8.78 -14.32 -29.51
N ARG A 29 8.50 -15.54 -29.05
CA ARG A 29 9.11 -16.10 -27.83
C ARG A 29 10.63 -16.31 -27.98
N ARG A 30 11.09 -16.80 -29.14
CA ARG A 30 12.54 -17.02 -29.38
C ARG A 30 13.35 -15.72 -29.42
N ARG A 31 12.81 -14.65 -29.99
CA ARG A 31 13.48 -13.32 -30.01
C ARG A 31 13.64 -12.72 -28.61
N ARG A 32 12.68 -12.94 -27.69
CA ARG A 32 12.80 -12.46 -26.30
C ARG A 32 13.85 -13.22 -25.48
N ARG A 33 14.07 -14.51 -25.74
CA ARG A 33 15.11 -15.30 -25.05
C ARG A 33 16.54 -14.91 -25.47
N ARG A 34 16.81 -14.65 -26.75
CA ARG A 34 18.15 -14.24 -27.20
C ARG A 34 18.60 -12.88 -26.69
N ARG A 35 17.67 -11.98 -26.35
CA ARG A 35 18.00 -10.63 -25.84
C ARG A 35 18.28 -10.59 -24.33
N ARG A 36 18.11 -11.70 -23.62
CA ARG A 36 18.33 -11.83 -22.16
C ARG A 36 19.58 -12.63 -21.79
N GLN A 37 20.43 -12.95 -22.76
CA GLN A 37 21.70 -13.61 -22.46
C GLN A 37 22.75 -12.53 -22.15
N PRO A 38 23.25 -12.43 -20.90
CA PRO A 38 24.35 -11.53 -20.58
C PRO A 38 25.61 -11.99 -21.33
N PRO A 39 26.49 -11.05 -21.75
CA PRO A 39 27.76 -11.41 -22.38
C PRO A 39 28.62 -12.24 -21.41
N PRO A 40 29.42 -13.20 -21.91
CA PRO A 40 30.33 -13.97 -21.08
C PRO A 40 31.31 -13.03 -20.36
N ALA A 41 31.38 -13.16 -19.04
CA ALA A 41 32.29 -12.38 -18.20
C ALA A 41 33.74 -12.62 -18.65
N ALA A 42 34.43 -11.52 -18.97
CA ALA A 42 35.89 -11.54 -19.02
C ALA A 42 36.39 -11.93 -17.63
N GLN A 43 37.31 -12.90 -17.60
CA GLN A 43 37.94 -13.37 -16.36
C GLN A 43 38.63 -12.19 -15.70
N VAL A 44 38.12 -11.79 -14.53
CA VAL A 44 38.81 -10.86 -13.63
C VAL A 44 39.70 -11.73 -12.76
N GLU A 45 40.99 -11.49 -12.86
CA GLU A 45 42.07 -12.06 -12.06
C GLU A 45 41.83 -11.70 -10.58
N GLU A 46 41.72 -12.71 -9.71
CA GLU A 46 41.52 -12.56 -8.26
C GLU A 46 42.81 -12.04 -7.59
N PRO A 47 42.77 -10.96 -6.78
CA PRO A 47 43.83 -10.69 -5.83
C PRO A 47 43.64 -11.57 -4.56
N PRO A 48 44.74 -11.98 -3.91
CA PRO A 48 44.73 -13.06 -2.93
C PRO A 48 44.08 -12.65 -1.60
N VAL A 49 43.39 -13.62 -1.00
CA VAL A 49 42.79 -13.57 0.33
C VAL A 49 43.91 -13.62 1.37
N GLU A 50 44.06 -12.58 2.19
CA GLU A 50 44.85 -12.66 3.42
C GLU A 50 44.03 -13.39 4.49
N GLU A 51 44.58 -14.53 4.90
CA GLU A 51 44.20 -15.37 6.01
C GLU A 51 44.43 -14.57 7.32
N THR A 52 43.41 -14.43 8.16
CA THR A 52 43.59 -13.99 9.55
C THR A 52 42.84 -14.95 10.45
N GLU A 53 43.62 -15.51 11.36
CA GLU A 53 43.33 -16.60 12.29
C GLU A 53 42.19 -16.29 13.27
N GLU A 54 41.40 -17.31 13.56
CA GLU A 54 40.56 -17.41 14.76
C GLU A 54 41.44 -17.34 16.04
N PRO A 55 40.85 -16.89 17.15
CA PRO A 55 40.95 -17.74 18.33
C PRO A 55 39.57 -18.05 18.92
N ALA A 56 39.44 -19.32 19.28
CA ALA A 56 38.39 -19.87 20.12
C ALA A 56 38.44 -19.28 21.54
N GLU A 57 37.28 -19.00 22.13
CA GLU A 57 37.09 -19.03 23.58
C GLU A 57 35.75 -19.66 23.94
N ASP A 58 35.81 -20.33 25.08
CA ASP A 58 34.98 -21.40 25.61
C ASP A 58 33.54 -21.01 25.97
N GLY A 59 32.75 -22.07 26.19
CA GLY A 59 31.32 -22.02 26.46
C GLY A 59 30.92 -21.41 27.80
N GLU A 60 29.66 -20.97 27.86
CA GLU A 60 28.80 -21.25 29.00
C GLU A 60 27.33 -21.21 28.57
N GLU A 61 26.74 -22.40 28.43
CA GLU A 61 25.32 -22.62 28.18
C GLU A 61 24.58 -22.52 29.52
N VAL A 62 23.92 -21.39 29.78
CA VAL A 62 23.08 -21.22 30.97
C VAL A 62 21.65 -21.64 30.65
N ALA A 63 21.31 -22.87 31.03
CA ALA A 63 19.96 -23.39 31.05
C ALA A 63 19.12 -22.72 32.17
N PRO A 64 17.81 -22.45 31.95
CA PRO A 64 16.93 -21.99 33.02
C PRO A 64 16.50 -23.17 33.91
N PRO A 65 16.39 -23.01 35.24
CA PRO A 65 15.92 -24.09 36.10
C PRO A 65 14.40 -24.28 35.97
N ALA A 66 14.01 -25.52 35.75
CA ALA A 66 12.67 -26.01 36.04
C ALA A 66 12.60 -26.44 37.52
N THR A 67 11.51 -26.09 38.20
CA THR A 67 11.09 -26.78 39.43
C THR A 67 9.63 -27.22 39.30
N PRO A 68 9.31 -28.48 39.64
CA PRO A 68 7.99 -29.08 39.50
C PRO A 68 7.19 -28.98 40.80
N ILE A 69 5.86 -28.85 40.72
CA ILE A 69 4.95 -29.30 41.78
C ILE A 69 3.68 -29.86 41.11
N GLU A 70 3.59 -31.19 41.06
CA GLU A 70 2.32 -31.94 41.03
C GLU A 70 1.69 -31.90 42.43
N GLY A 71 0.35 -31.83 42.49
CA GLY A 71 -0.42 -32.02 43.71
C GLY A 71 -1.91 -31.84 43.45
N GLU A 72 -2.60 -32.98 43.47
CA GLU A 72 -3.99 -33.25 43.06
C GLU A 72 -5.12 -32.47 43.78
N GLU A 73 -6.22 -32.37 43.03
CA GLU A 73 -7.64 -32.36 43.38
C GLU A 73 -8.09 -32.20 44.85
N MET A 74 -9.03 -31.27 45.08
CA MET A 74 -10.30 -31.63 45.72
C MET A 74 -11.42 -30.63 45.41
N ASP A 75 -12.49 -31.19 44.88
CA ASP A 75 -13.81 -30.60 44.63
C ASP A 75 -14.58 -30.40 45.95
N ALA A 76 -15.10 -29.18 46.21
CA ALA A 76 -16.11 -28.88 47.23
C ALA A 76 -16.74 -27.47 46.98
N PRO A 77 -18.02 -27.25 47.35
CA PRO A 77 -18.97 -26.36 46.66
C PRO A 77 -18.82 -24.86 46.98
N PRO A 78 -19.49 -23.96 46.23
CA PRO A 78 -19.34 -22.52 46.41
C PRO A 78 -19.94 -22.08 47.75
N VAL A 79 -19.11 -21.44 48.59
CA VAL A 79 -19.54 -20.71 49.78
C VAL A 79 -19.95 -19.31 49.34
N GLU A 80 -21.19 -18.95 49.64
CA GLU A 80 -21.78 -17.64 49.41
C GLU A 80 -21.18 -16.63 50.41
N GLU A 81 -20.16 -15.86 49.99
CA GLU A 81 -19.56 -14.82 50.83
C GLU A 81 -20.47 -13.58 50.88
N THR A 82 -20.95 -13.27 52.09
CA THR A 82 -21.63 -12.02 52.41
C THR A 82 -20.62 -10.88 52.38
N PRO A 83 -20.93 -9.69 51.81
CA PRO A 83 -19.97 -8.58 51.77
C PRO A 83 -19.56 -8.12 53.18
N PRO A 84 -18.25 -7.92 53.47
CA PRO A 84 -17.82 -7.38 54.74
C PRO A 84 -18.19 -5.89 54.86
N GLU A 85 -18.65 -5.49 56.05
CA GLU A 85 -18.87 -4.10 56.41
C GLU A 85 -17.55 -3.29 56.33
N PRO A 86 -17.60 -2.02 55.89
CA PRO A 86 -16.40 -1.21 55.71
C PRO A 86 -15.76 -0.88 57.06
N SER A 87 -14.50 -1.28 57.23
CA SER A 87 -13.66 -0.89 58.37
C SER A 87 -13.22 0.57 58.23
N GLU A 88 -13.45 1.38 59.26
CA GLU A 88 -12.96 2.74 59.40
C GLU A 88 -11.44 2.75 59.63
N GLN A 89 -10.65 2.72 58.57
CA GLN A 89 -9.24 3.12 58.64
C GLN A 89 -9.13 4.63 58.44
N PRO A 90 -8.30 5.36 59.22
CA PRO A 90 -8.07 6.79 59.01
C PRO A 90 -7.50 7.01 57.61
N THR A 91 -8.25 7.71 56.76
CA THR A 91 -7.81 8.15 55.44
C THR A 91 -6.61 9.08 55.59
N GLU A 92 -5.41 8.61 55.25
CA GLU A 92 -4.28 9.51 55.02
C GLU A 92 -4.71 10.54 53.98
N ALA A 93 -4.51 11.83 54.30
CA ALA A 93 -4.83 12.92 53.40
C ALA A 93 -3.99 12.75 52.12
N PHE A 94 -4.67 12.53 51.00
CA PHE A 94 -4.07 12.54 49.68
C PHE A 94 -3.39 13.90 49.48
N ASP A 95 -2.06 13.93 49.47
CA ASP A 95 -1.27 15.08 49.07
C ASP A 95 -1.32 15.16 47.54
N PRO A 96 -2.11 16.08 46.95
CA PRO A 96 -2.08 16.26 45.52
C PRO A 96 -0.72 16.88 45.23
N GLY A 97 0.22 16.09 44.73
CA GLY A 97 1.53 16.56 44.33
C GLY A 97 1.47 17.83 43.46
N PRO A 98 2.63 18.45 43.15
CA PRO A 98 2.69 19.77 42.53
C PRO A 98 1.74 19.89 41.33
N ALA A 99 0.98 21.00 41.29
CA ALA A 99 0.02 21.26 40.24
C ALA A 99 0.68 21.10 38.86
N PRO A 100 0.04 20.42 37.90
CA PRO A 100 0.63 20.20 36.59
C PRO A 100 0.92 21.55 35.90
N PRO A 101 1.97 21.60 35.06
CA PRO A 101 2.32 22.83 34.35
C PRO A 101 1.16 23.29 33.47
N ASP A 102 0.93 24.60 33.40
CA ASP A 102 -0.07 25.18 32.51
C ASP A 102 0.39 25.05 31.05
N VAL A 103 -0.27 24.15 30.32
CA VAL A 103 -0.02 23.86 28.90
C VAL A 103 -0.88 24.72 27.96
N THR A 104 -1.73 25.58 28.50
CA THR A 104 -2.62 26.45 27.71
C THR A 104 -1.88 27.33 26.68
N PRO A 105 -0.77 28.01 27.02
CA PRO A 105 -0.05 28.83 26.04
C PRO A 105 0.55 27.98 24.90
N ILE A 106 1.14 26.82 25.22
CA ILE A 106 1.69 25.89 24.22
C ILE A 106 0.58 25.40 23.29
N ARG A 107 -0.61 25.13 23.83
CA ARG A 107 -1.76 24.71 23.03
C ARG A 107 -2.24 25.82 22.10
N ALA A 108 -2.26 27.07 22.56
CA ALA A 108 -2.63 28.21 21.73
C ALA A 108 -1.64 28.43 20.58
N ASP A 109 -0.33 28.39 20.87
CA ASP A 109 0.72 28.50 19.87
C ASP A 109 0.64 27.37 18.84
N TYR A 110 0.39 26.14 19.29
CA TYR A 110 0.20 24.99 18.41
C TYR A 110 -0.97 25.20 17.44
N VAL A 111 -2.13 25.67 17.93
CA VAL A 111 -3.30 25.94 17.07
C VAL A 111 -2.98 27.03 16.04
N SER A 112 -2.32 28.12 16.45
CA SER A 112 -1.90 29.18 15.52
C SER A 112 -0.96 28.64 14.43
N LEU A 113 0.02 27.82 14.81
CA LEU A 113 0.96 27.21 13.85
C LEU A 113 0.25 26.27 12.87
N MET A 114 -0.76 25.53 13.33
CA MET A 114 -1.56 24.68 12.43
C MET A 114 -2.37 25.52 11.44
N ASP A 115 -2.97 26.62 11.88
CA ASP A 115 -3.72 27.53 10.99
C ASP A 115 -2.79 28.19 9.96
N ASP A 116 -1.62 28.67 10.37
CA ASP A 116 -0.63 29.26 9.47
C ASP A 116 -0.13 28.26 8.43
N LEU A 117 0.10 27.00 8.84
CA LEU A 117 0.48 25.92 7.94
C LEU A 117 -0.62 25.65 6.90
N VAL A 118 -1.88 25.58 7.34
CA VAL A 118 -3.03 25.38 6.45
C VAL A 118 -3.14 26.53 5.46
N GLN A 119 -3.04 27.78 5.92
CA GLN A 119 -3.08 28.95 5.04
C GLN A 119 -1.93 28.95 4.02
N ALA A 120 -0.70 28.65 4.46
CA ALA A 120 0.45 28.57 3.57
C ALA A 120 0.24 27.52 2.48
N ARG A 121 -0.29 26.33 2.86
CA ARG A 121 -0.58 25.25 1.91
C ARG A 121 -1.66 25.63 0.90
N MET A 122 -2.70 26.34 1.34
CA MET A 122 -3.76 26.83 0.44
C MET A 122 -3.21 27.84 -0.57
N ARG A 123 -2.33 28.77 -0.15
CA ARG A 123 -1.69 29.74 -1.06
C ARG A 123 -0.78 29.06 -2.08
N VAL A 124 0.02 28.08 -1.64
CA VAL A 124 0.89 27.31 -2.56
C VAL A 124 0.07 26.55 -3.58
N HIS A 125 -1.06 25.94 -3.18
CA HIS A 125 -1.93 25.23 -4.11
C HIS A 125 -2.58 26.17 -5.14
N ALA A 126 -3.10 27.32 -4.69
CA ALA A 126 -3.67 28.34 -5.58
C ALA A 126 -2.63 28.87 -6.58
N LEU A 127 -1.44 29.21 -6.09
CA LEU A 127 -0.34 29.68 -6.93
C LEU A 127 0.12 28.60 -7.92
N GLY A 128 0.24 27.35 -7.48
CA GLY A 128 0.61 26.24 -8.35
C GLY A 128 -0.40 26.02 -9.48
N ALA A 129 -1.70 26.21 -9.19
CA ALA A 129 -2.75 26.10 -10.18
C ALA A 129 -2.73 27.20 -11.25
N GLU A 130 -2.27 28.41 -10.90
CA GLU A 130 -2.10 29.51 -11.85
C GLU A 130 -0.76 29.43 -12.61
N LEU A 131 0.32 29.05 -11.92
CA LEU A 131 1.66 29.01 -12.48
C LEU A 131 1.88 27.82 -13.43
N PHE A 132 1.27 26.68 -13.14
CA PHE A 132 1.53 25.45 -13.88
C PHE A 132 0.35 25.04 -14.74
N ARG A 133 0.57 25.07 -16.07
CA ARG A 133 -0.33 24.44 -17.04
C ARG A 133 -0.28 22.92 -16.99
N THR A 134 0.80 22.36 -16.46
CA THR A 134 1.00 20.93 -16.27
C THR A 134 -0.03 20.37 -15.31
N ARG A 135 -0.61 19.22 -15.66
CA ARG A 135 -1.66 18.55 -14.87
C ARG A 135 -1.26 17.14 -14.49
N ILE A 136 -1.85 16.64 -13.42
CA ILE A 136 -1.75 15.25 -12.99
C ILE A 136 -3.15 14.70 -12.69
N THR A 137 -3.35 13.44 -13.02
CA THR A 137 -4.44 12.61 -12.49
C THR A 137 -3.85 11.39 -11.82
N VAL A 138 -4.44 10.96 -10.71
CA VAL A 138 -4.08 9.73 -10.00
C VAL A 138 -5.32 8.86 -9.91
N ASP A 139 -5.27 7.69 -10.52
CA ASP A 139 -6.34 6.71 -10.55
C ASP A 139 -5.91 5.43 -9.84
N LEU A 140 -6.84 4.78 -9.15
CA LEU A 140 -6.66 3.49 -8.50
C LEU A 140 -7.44 2.40 -9.22
N GLN A 141 -6.76 1.36 -9.67
CA GLN A 141 -7.38 0.13 -10.16
C GLN A 141 -7.22 -0.96 -9.12
N ASP A 142 -8.30 -1.25 -8.42
CA ASP A 142 -8.36 -2.39 -7.52
C ASP A 142 -8.67 -3.68 -8.31
N ARG A 143 -7.71 -4.61 -8.31
CA ARG A 143 -7.81 -5.94 -8.93
C ARG A 143 -7.55 -7.05 -7.91
N THR A 144 -7.70 -6.75 -6.62
CA THR A 144 -7.53 -7.74 -5.55
C THR A 144 -8.66 -8.77 -5.49
N GLY A 145 -9.83 -8.41 -6.06
CA GLY A 145 -11.00 -9.28 -6.11
C GLY A 145 -11.71 -9.39 -4.76
N ASP A 146 -12.63 -10.34 -4.63
CA ASP A 146 -13.54 -10.40 -3.47
C ASP A 146 -12.94 -11.10 -2.23
N ASN A 147 -11.66 -11.49 -2.28
CA ASN A 147 -11.01 -12.24 -1.20
C ASN A 147 -10.52 -11.34 -0.06
N VAL A 148 -10.31 -10.05 -0.36
CA VAL A 148 -9.79 -9.06 0.59
C VAL A 148 -10.64 -7.81 0.54
N THR A 149 -10.53 -7.00 1.58
CA THR A 149 -11.18 -5.71 1.70
C THR A 149 -10.13 -4.67 2.02
N LEU A 150 -10.11 -3.58 1.24
CA LEU A 150 -9.25 -2.43 1.50
C LEU A 150 -9.83 -1.62 2.66
N SER A 151 -9.23 -1.70 3.84
CA SER A 151 -9.73 -1.05 5.05
C SER A 151 -9.28 0.40 5.15
N ARG A 152 -8.04 0.70 4.72
CA ARG A 152 -7.49 2.05 4.70
C ARG A 152 -6.65 2.25 3.44
N LEU A 153 -6.76 3.45 2.88
CA LEU A 153 -5.88 3.92 1.81
C LEU A 153 -5.51 5.38 2.05
N THR A 154 -4.21 5.68 2.05
CA THR A 154 -3.71 7.05 1.99
C THR A 154 -2.72 7.18 0.83
N VAL A 155 -2.92 8.17 -0.02
CA VAL A 155 -1.99 8.49 -1.11
C VAL A 155 -1.40 9.86 -0.84
N HIS A 156 -0.07 9.92 -0.90
CA HIS A 156 0.71 11.14 -0.74
C HIS A 156 1.39 11.51 -2.05
N LEU A 157 1.40 12.79 -2.37
CA LEU A 157 2.20 13.38 -3.44
C LEU A 157 3.19 14.36 -2.82
N ASP A 158 4.49 14.11 -2.98
CA ASP A 158 5.58 14.87 -2.37
C ASP A 158 5.43 15.05 -0.85
N GLY A 159 4.92 14.01 -0.17
CA GLY A 159 4.68 14.00 1.27
C GLY A 159 3.36 14.63 1.71
N ALA A 160 2.65 15.32 0.82
CA ALA A 160 1.33 15.87 1.09
C ALA A 160 0.23 14.83 0.81
N PRO A 161 -0.69 14.52 1.76
CA PRO A 161 -1.81 13.63 1.48
C PRO A 161 -2.73 14.25 0.43
N ILE A 162 -2.99 13.53 -0.65
CA ILE A 162 -3.90 13.91 -1.74
C ILE A 162 -5.20 13.11 -1.75
N PHE A 163 -5.19 11.95 -1.09
CA PHE A 163 -6.37 11.11 -0.90
C PHE A 163 -6.25 10.36 0.43
N ARG A 164 -7.37 10.20 1.12
CA ARG A 164 -7.49 9.39 2.33
C ARG A 164 -8.86 8.73 2.37
N SER A 165 -8.89 7.42 2.63
CA SER A 165 -10.09 6.69 2.99
C SER A 165 -9.85 5.89 4.26
N ASP A 166 -10.82 5.98 5.16
CA ASP A 166 -10.92 5.16 6.37
C ASP A 166 -12.20 4.31 6.22
N GLY A 167 -12.11 3.25 5.41
CA GLY A 167 -13.23 2.38 5.07
C GLY A 167 -13.10 1.72 3.67
N PRO A 168 -13.99 0.78 3.35
CA PRO A 168 -13.99 0.06 2.07
C PRO A 168 -14.12 1.03 0.89
N LEU A 169 -13.25 0.88 -0.11
CA LEU A 169 -13.42 1.55 -1.40
C LEU A 169 -14.27 0.69 -2.35
N GLU A 170 -14.94 1.34 -3.30
CA GLU A 170 -15.66 0.64 -4.36
C GLU A 170 -14.65 -0.10 -5.25
N HIS A 171 -14.75 -1.44 -5.28
CA HIS A 171 -13.94 -2.26 -6.17
C HIS A 171 -14.35 -1.99 -7.62
N GLY A 172 -13.37 -1.82 -8.50
CA GLY A 172 -13.66 -1.57 -9.91
C GLY A 172 -12.44 -1.59 -10.80
N ALA A 173 -12.39 -2.55 -11.72
CA ALA A 173 -11.33 -2.65 -12.73
C ALA A 173 -11.24 -1.43 -13.67
N GLN A 174 -12.31 -0.64 -13.76
CA GLN A 174 -12.38 0.59 -14.56
C GLN A 174 -11.53 1.73 -13.94
N GLY A 175 -11.21 1.63 -12.65
CA GLY A 175 -10.40 2.59 -11.92
C GLY A 175 -11.20 3.74 -11.29
N GLN A 176 -10.84 4.12 -10.07
CA GLN A 176 -11.39 5.27 -9.34
C GLN A 176 -10.42 6.45 -9.43
N ASN A 177 -10.88 7.64 -9.79
CA ASN A 177 -10.06 8.85 -9.70
C ASN A 177 -9.90 9.26 -8.24
N LEU A 178 -8.66 9.22 -7.74
CA LEU A 178 -8.32 9.61 -6.39
C LEU A 178 -8.00 11.11 -6.31
N PHE A 179 -7.37 11.65 -7.35
CA PHE A 179 -6.91 13.03 -7.37
C PHE A 179 -6.77 13.56 -8.79
N SER A 180 -7.05 14.84 -8.95
CA SER A 180 -6.79 15.62 -10.16
C SER A 180 -6.33 17.02 -9.79
N GLY A 181 -5.22 17.50 -10.36
CA GLY A 181 -4.66 18.78 -9.95
C GLY A 181 -3.59 19.34 -10.89
N ALA A 182 -3.15 20.58 -10.58
CA ALA A 182 -1.94 21.15 -11.17
C ALA A 182 -0.71 20.63 -10.42
N LEU A 183 0.40 20.44 -11.14
CA LEU A 183 1.65 19.96 -10.57
C LEU A 183 2.84 20.63 -11.26
N ALA A 184 3.88 20.95 -10.51
CA ALA A 184 5.10 21.49 -11.09
C ALA A 184 5.71 20.49 -12.10
N PRO A 185 6.40 20.95 -13.16
CA PRO A 185 7.23 20.07 -13.97
C PRO A 185 8.50 19.68 -13.20
N GLY A 186 8.92 18.42 -13.30
CA GLY A 186 10.12 17.93 -12.61
C GLY A 186 9.96 16.56 -11.96
N PRO A 187 10.87 16.18 -11.06
CA PRO A 187 10.76 14.94 -10.30
C PRO A 187 9.73 15.08 -9.16
N HIS A 188 8.87 14.07 -9.02
CA HIS A 188 7.89 13.97 -7.95
C HIS A 188 7.95 12.58 -7.31
N VAL A 189 7.44 12.47 -6.08
CA VAL A 189 7.33 11.21 -5.35
C VAL A 189 5.87 10.96 -4.99
N LEU A 190 5.33 9.83 -5.43
CA LEU A 190 4.03 9.33 -4.99
C LEU A 190 4.27 8.24 -3.94
N THR A 191 3.63 8.36 -2.78
CA THR A 191 3.67 7.32 -1.74
C THR A 191 2.28 6.77 -1.50
N LEU A 192 2.16 5.45 -1.52
CA LEU A 192 0.96 4.69 -1.23
C LEU A 192 1.10 4.06 0.15
N GLU A 193 0.09 4.23 0.98
CA GLU A 193 -0.06 3.52 2.26
C GLU A 193 -1.43 2.85 2.26
N LEU A 194 -1.48 1.54 2.47
CA LEU A 194 -2.73 0.80 2.52
C LEU A 194 -2.71 -0.29 3.59
N GLU A 195 -3.92 -0.64 4.03
CA GLU A 195 -4.20 -1.79 4.86
C GLU A 195 -5.29 -2.63 4.18
N GLN A 196 -5.04 -3.91 4.01
CA GLN A 196 -6.02 -4.86 3.50
C GLN A 196 -6.25 -6.00 4.49
N ARG A 197 -7.50 -6.44 4.56
CA ARG A 197 -7.94 -7.52 5.44
C ARG A 197 -8.57 -8.63 4.62
N ALA A 198 -8.23 -9.87 4.92
CA ALA A 198 -8.90 -11.01 4.34
C ALA A 198 -10.38 -11.00 4.72
N ARG A 199 -11.24 -11.32 3.75
CA ARG A 199 -12.69 -11.31 3.94
C ARG A 199 -13.19 -12.53 4.72
N GLU A 200 -12.47 -13.64 4.61
CA GLU A 200 -12.77 -14.88 5.33
C GLU A 200 -12.50 -14.74 6.84
N ASP A 201 -11.45 -14.02 7.22
CA ASP A 201 -11.09 -13.73 8.60
C ASP A 201 -10.21 -12.45 8.69
N ASP A 202 -10.72 -11.41 9.38
CA ASP A 202 -10.06 -10.10 9.58
C ASP A 202 -8.69 -10.24 10.26
N ALA A 203 -8.49 -11.28 11.07
CA ALA A 203 -7.23 -11.51 11.77
C ALA A 203 -6.04 -11.60 10.80
N TYR A 204 -6.26 -12.08 9.57
CA TYR A 204 -5.27 -12.05 8.50
C TYR A 204 -5.36 -10.73 7.74
N ARG A 205 -4.46 -9.82 8.09
CA ARG A 205 -4.33 -8.49 7.46
C ARG A 205 -2.89 -8.15 7.19
N TYR A 206 -2.68 -7.18 6.31
CA TYR A 206 -1.36 -6.68 6.01
C TYR A 206 -1.41 -5.19 5.70
N GLU A 207 -0.27 -4.53 5.94
CA GLU A 207 -0.05 -3.13 5.63
C GLU A 207 1.08 -3.01 4.60
N VAL A 208 0.88 -2.13 3.62
CA VAL A 208 1.87 -1.84 2.58
C VAL A 208 2.14 -0.35 2.53
N ARG A 209 3.43 0.01 2.52
CA ARG A 209 3.90 1.36 2.23
C ARG A 209 4.90 1.30 1.08
N GLU A 210 4.59 1.96 -0.02
CA GLU A 210 5.45 2.01 -1.19
C GLU A 210 5.61 3.43 -1.71
N SER A 211 6.82 3.77 -2.16
CA SER A 211 7.13 5.08 -2.73
C SER A 211 7.71 4.96 -4.12
N TYR A 212 7.21 5.80 -5.02
CA TYR A 212 7.57 5.82 -6.42
C TYR A 212 8.00 7.21 -6.85
N ARG A 213 9.20 7.31 -7.45
CA ARG A 213 9.68 8.55 -8.05
C ARG A 213 9.37 8.55 -9.55
N PHE A 214 8.83 9.65 -10.06
CA PHE A 214 8.51 9.82 -11.48
C PHE A 214 8.78 11.23 -11.96
N MET A 215 8.86 11.41 -13.27
CA MET A 215 9.09 12.71 -13.92
C MET A 215 7.81 13.23 -14.53
N VAL A 216 7.51 14.50 -14.26
CA VAL A 216 6.37 15.23 -14.78
C VAL A 216 6.85 16.18 -15.88
N ALA A 217 6.32 15.99 -17.09
CA ALA A 217 6.67 16.81 -18.25
C ALA A 217 5.93 18.15 -18.22
N ARG A 218 6.61 19.22 -18.64
CA ARG A 218 6.03 20.57 -18.74
C ARG A 218 4.88 20.62 -19.75
N GLU A 219 3.80 21.32 -19.40
CA GLU A 219 2.63 21.57 -20.27
C GLU A 219 1.97 20.28 -20.81
N ARG A 220 2.02 19.22 -20.00
CA ARG A 220 1.43 17.92 -20.31
C ARG A 220 0.52 17.47 -19.18
N LEU A 221 -0.32 16.48 -19.48
CA LEU A 221 -1.03 15.71 -18.48
C LEU A 221 -0.20 14.48 -18.11
N SER A 222 0.04 14.26 -16.82
CA SER A 222 0.58 13.02 -16.29
C SER A 222 -0.55 12.17 -15.73
N GLU A 223 -0.84 11.04 -16.37
CA GLU A 223 -1.83 10.06 -15.92
C GLU A 223 -1.10 8.99 -15.10
N VAL A 224 -1.35 8.96 -13.80
CA VAL A 224 -0.79 7.95 -12.88
C VAL A 224 -1.88 6.93 -12.56
N THR A 225 -1.61 5.66 -12.82
CA THR A 225 -2.48 4.54 -12.44
C THR A 225 -1.78 3.68 -11.40
N LEU A 226 -2.33 3.63 -10.20
CA LEU A 226 -1.99 2.66 -9.16
C LEU A 226 -2.81 1.39 -9.40
N ILE A 227 -2.18 0.22 -9.34
CA ILE A 227 -2.82 -1.07 -9.57
C ILE A 227 -2.55 -1.94 -8.35
N LEU A 228 -3.61 -2.42 -7.71
CA LEU A 228 -3.54 -3.36 -6.59
C LEU A 228 -3.89 -4.76 -7.08
N GLU A 229 -3.06 -5.74 -6.78
CA GLU A 229 -3.30 -7.16 -7.05
C GLU A 229 -3.02 -7.95 -5.77
N ASP A 230 -3.88 -8.92 -5.45
CA ASP A 230 -3.71 -9.81 -4.30
C ASP A 230 -3.98 -11.26 -4.73
N GLY A 231 -2.99 -12.11 -4.54
CA GLY A 231 -3.06 -13.56 -4.76
C GLY A 231 -2.88 -14.38 -3.49
N SER A 232 -3.05 -13.77 -2.32
CA SER A 232 -2.85 -14.39 -1.01
C SER A 232 -3.89 -15.48 -0.74
N ASP A 233 -3.44 -16.55 -0.11
CA ASP A 233 -4.28 -17.66 0.33
C ASP A 233 -4.20 -17.89 1.84
N MET A 234 -3.46 -17.05 2.57
CA MET A 234 -3.20 -17.21 4.00
C MET A 234 -4.46 -17.50 4.83
N ALA A 235 -5.51 -16.68 4.70
CA ALA A 235 -6.75 -16.85 5.48
C ALA A 235 -7.49 -18.16 5.18
N ARG A 236 -7.30 -18.72 3.98
CA ARG A 236 -8.00 -19.91 3.50
C ARG A 236 -7.22 -21.19 3.79
N SER A 237 -5.92 -21.17 3.51
CA SER A 237 -5.04 -22.33 3.57
C SER A 237 -4.54 -22.58 5.00
N PHE A 238 -4.18 -21.52 5.73
CA PHE A 238 -3.56 -21.65 7.05
C PHE A 238 -4.44 -22.35 8.09
N PRO A 239 -5.75 -22.05 8.23
CA PRO A 239 -6.59 -22.71 9.24
C PRO A 239 -6.74 -24.23 9.03
N SER A 240 -6.59 -24.70 7.79
CA SER A 240 -6.78 -26.11 7.44
C SER A 240 -5.48 -26.91 7.40
N GLY A 241 -4.36 -26.27 7.03
CA GLY A 241 -3.08 -26.95 6.80
C GLY A 241 -1.89 -26.40 7.60
N GLY A 242 -2.07 -25.32 8.37
CA GLY A 242 -0.98 -24.63 9.07
C GLY A 242 0.01 -23.90 8.15
N GLU A 243 -0.28 -23.85 6.85
CA GLU A 243 0.54 -23.21 5.83
C GLU A 243 -0.35 -22.32 4.94
N GLY A 244 0.17 -21.14 4.60
CA GLY A 244 -0.47 -20.18 3.71
C GLY A 244 0.51 -19.09 3.32
N ARG A 245 0.14 -18.26 2.36
CA ARG A 245 1.02 -17.27 1.76
C ARG A 245 0.31 -15.92 1.56
N TYR A 246 1.08 -14.86 1.75
CA TYR A 246 0.79 -13.53 1.23
C TYR A 246 1.45 -13.32 -0.14
N ASP A 247 0.68 -12.90 -1.14
CA ASP A 247 1.16 -12.48 -2.47
C ASP A 247 0.50 -11.16 -2.85
N VAL A 248 1.01 -10.10 -2.24
CA VAL A 248 0.51 -8.73 -2.39
C VAL A 248 1.37 -8.00 -3.40
N ARG A 249 0.74 -7.34 -4.37
CA ARG A 249 1.47 -6.57 -5.38
C ARG A 249 0.81 -5.23 -5.62
N THR A 250 1.66 -4.21 -5.59
CA THR A 250 1.31 -2.88 -6.02
C THR A 250 2.13 -2.55 -7.27
N ARG A 251 1.52 -1.88 -8.24
CA ARG A 251 2.22 -1.37 -9.43
C ARG A 251 1.80 0.06 -9.72
N MET A 252 2.75 0.89 -10.09
CA MET A 252 2.47 2.22 -10.64
C MET A 252 2.76 2.25 -12.14
N ARG A 253 1.81 2.74 -12.91
CA ARG A 253 1.99 3.10 -14.32
C ARG A 253 1.86 4.62 -14.47
N VAL A 254 2.77 5.22 -15.23
CA VAL A 254 2.71 6.65 -15.56
C VAL A 254 2.66 6.80 -17.08
N ALA A 255 1.72 7.59 -17.57
CA ALA A 255 1.63 7.98 -18.96
C ALA A 255 1.61 9.50 -19.10
N THR A 256 2.31 10.03 -20.10
CA THR A 256 2.28 11.46 -20.41
C THR A 256 1.44 11.69 -21.65
N ARG A 257 0.42 12.56 -21.53
CA ARG A 257 -0.51 12.91 -22.60
C ARG A 257 -0.47 14.41 -22.90
N ALA A 258 -1.01 14.77 -24.06
CA ALA A 258 -1.35 16.17 -24.32
C ALA A 258 -2.41 16.64 -23.33
N LEU A 259 -2.39 17.92 -22.95
CA LEU A 259 -3.44 18.48 -22.12
C LEU A 259 -4.78 18.43 -22.88
N PRO A 260 -5.90 18.07 -22.22
CA PRO A 260 -7.21 18.18 -22.83
C PRO A 260 -7.49 19.63 -23.22
N ALA A 261 -8.00 19.86 -24.42
CA ALA A 261 -8.42 21.19 -24.85
C ALA A 261 -9.57 21.66 -23.92
N GLY A 262 -9.38 22.78 -23.23
CA GLY A 262 -10.41 23.35 -22.34
C GLY A 262 -10.39 22.86 -20.89
N ALA A 263 -9.32 22.20 -20.41
CA ALA A 263 -9.17 21.96 -18.98
C ALA A 263 -9.28 23.29 -18.21
N PRO A 264 -10.27 23.45 -17.30
CA PRO A 264 -10.48 24.73 -16.64
C PRO A 264 -9.20 25.14 -15.90
N ALA A 265 -8.80 26.41 -16.07
CA ALA A 265 -7.98 27.07 -15.05
C ALA A 265 -8.68 26.82 -13.71
N ALA A 266 -7.92 26.37 -12.71
CA ALA A 266 -8.51 25.77 -11.51
C ALA A 266 -9.70 26.58 -10.99
N SER A 267 -10.83 25.89 -10.79
CA SER A 267 -12.00 26.48 -10.16
C SER A 267 -11.62 26.88 -8.73
N GLY A 268 -11.26 28.14 -8.54
CA GLY A 268 -11.28 28.77 -7.22
C GLY A 268 -12.72 28.80 -6.68
N PRO A 269 -12.90 28.97 -5.36
CA PRO A 269 -14.23 29.16 -4.80
C PRO A 269 -14.91 30.36 -5.47
N ALA A 270 -16.18 30.18 -5.85
CA ALA A 270 -16.99 31.22 -6.46
C ALA A 270 -16.97 32.48 -5.58
N PRO A 271 -16.85 33.70 -6.16
CA PRO A 271 -16.98 34.91 -5.37
C PRO A 271 -18.36 34.91 -4.71
N ALA A 272 -18.38 35.17 -3.41
CA ALA A 272 -19.61 35.39 -2.68
C ALA A 272 -20.36 36.54 -3.37
N SER A 273 -21.55 36.25 -3.87
CA SER A 273 -22.47 37.27 -4.35
C SER A 273 -22.84 38.14 -3.16
N GLU A 274 -22.40 39.41 -3.18
CA GLU A 274 -22.95 40.44 -2.31
C GLU A 274 -24.37 40.76 -2.80
N GLU A 275 -25.37 40.52 -1.94
CA GLU A 275 -26.68 41.19 -2.00
C GLU A 275 -26.64 42.47 -1.14
#